data_AF-A0A497S5U0-F1
#
_entry.id   AF-A0A497S5U0-F1
#
_cell.length_a   1.000
_cell.length_b   1.000
_cell.length_c   1.000
_cell.angle_alpha   90.00
_cell.angle_beta   90.00
_cell.angle_gamma   90.00
#
_symmetry.space_group_name_H-M   'P 1'
#
loop_
_entity.id
_entity.type
_entity.pdbx_description
1 polymer ?
#
loop_
_entity_poly.entity_id
_entity_poly.type
_entity_poly.pdbx_seq_one_letter_code
_entity_poly.pdbx_strand_id
1 'polypeptide(L)'
;MMEKIIIRRRLPPRTKDLESDIRWICECLGLSERDKCKPVYKIFHEILFSLSRNSRIDSNAMAKKFNLTRGAVNYHIRYLIDSGILVRRGKRIALRSGNLTRTLEEMQRDINMVFEEMKRISSEIDRELGLEYR
;
A
#
# COMPACT_ATOMS: atom_id res chain seq x y z
N MET A 1 -13.27 -2.01 -8.53
CA MET A 1 -12.12 -1.10 -8.32
C MET A 1 -10.89 -1.92 -8.62
N MET A 2 -9.97 -1.43 -9.45
CA MET A 2 -8.77 -2.19 -9.83
C MET A 2 -7.66 -1.87 -8.84
N GLU A 3 -7.31 -2.84 -7.98
CA GLU A 3 -6.17 -2.70 -7.07
C GLU A 3 -4.87 -2.77 -7.88
N LYS A 4 -3.98 -1.80 -7.68
CA LYS A 4 -2.67 -1.78 -8.31
C LYS A 4 -1.61 -1.63 -7.24
N ILE A 5 -0.75 -2.65 -7.15
CA ILE A 5 0.38 -2.65 -6.25
C ILE A 5 1.69 -2.74 -7.04
N ILE A 6 2.69 -1.99 -6.58
CA ILE A 6 4.05 -2.08 -7.08
C ILE A 6 4.89 -2.60 -5.92
N ILE A 7 5.58 -3.73 -6.09
CA ILE A 7 6.53 -4.22 -5.08
C ILE A 7 7.94 -3.86 -5.52
N ARG A 8 8.64 -3.06 -4.70
CA ARG A 8 10.03 -2.67 -4.90
C ARG A 8 10.91 -3.27 -3.81
N ARG A 9 12.02 -3.89 -4.23
CA ARG A 9 13.06 -4.31 -3.30
C ARG A 9 13.82 -3.08 -2.79
N ARG A 10 13.79 -2.85 -1.48
CA ARG A 10 14.56 -1.81 -0.79
C ARG A 10 15.32 -2.42 0.38
N LEU A 11 16.52 -1.91 0.66
CA LEU A 11 17.20 -2.25 1.89
C LEU A 11 16.38 -1.72 3.08
N PRO A 12 16.23 -2.48 4.18
CA PRO A 12 15.61 -2.00 5.40
C PRO A 12 16.28 -0.71 5.91
N PRO A 13 15.55 0.15 6.63
CA PRO A 13 16.14 1.38 7.18
C PRO A 13 17.25 1.03 8.17
N ARG A 14 18.34 1.81 8.15
CA ARG A 14 19.46 1.64 9.09
C ARG A 14 19.06 2.00 10.53
N THR A 15 18.17 2.97 10.67
CA THR A 15 17.60 3.39 11.95
C THR A 15 16.26 2.69 12.16
N LYS A 16 16.09 2.07 13.33
CA LYS A 16 14.83 1.43 13.73
C LYS A 16 13.97 2.42 14.49
N ASP A 17 13.25 3.26 13.75
CA ASP A 17 12.25 4.16 14.28
C ASP A 17 10.94 4.03 13.48
N LEU A 18 9.83 4.29 14.15
CA LEU A 18 8.49 4.08 13.58
C LEU A 18 8.26 4.86 12.27
N GLU A 19 8.79 6.09 12.17
CA GLU A 19 8.63 6.90 10.96
C GLU A 19 9.43 6.31 9.80
N SER A 20 10.67 5.89 10.04
CA SER A 20 11.52 5.24 9.05
C SER A 20 10.97 3.89 8.58
N ASP A 21 10.39 3.10 9.48
CA ASP A 21 9.77 1.81 9.16
C ASP A 21 8.50 1.99 8.31
N ILE A 22 7.63 2.93 8.68
CA ILE A 22 6.43 3.27 7.90
C ILE A 22 6.82 3.77 6.51
N ARG A 23 7.81 4.67 6.43
CA ARG A 23 8.33 5.17 5.16
C ARG A 23 8.88 4.04 4.30
N TRP A 24 9.65 3.12 4.88
CA TRP A 24 10.18 1.97 4.16
C TRP A 24 9.07 1.08 3.58
N ILE A 25 8.01 0.80 4.33
CA ILE A 25 6.84 0.06 3.82
C ILE A 25 6.20 0.80 2.64
N CYS A 26 5.99 2.12 2.75
CA CYS A 26 5.44 2.90 1.64
C CYS A 26 6.33 2.83 0.38
N GLU A 27 7.65 2.90 0.53
CA GLU A 27 8.58 2.80 -0.58
C GLU A 27 8.59 1.41 -1.24
N CYS A 28 8.51 0.35 -0.42
CA CYS A 28 8.38 -1.03 -0.90
C CYS A 28 7.08 -1.24 -1.68
N LEU A 29 5.97 -0.66 -1.24
CA LEU A 29 4.66 -0.72 -1.93
C LEU A 29 4.56 0.23 -3.12
N GLY A 30 5.66 0.90 -3.48
CA GLY A 30 5.72 1.83 -4.60
C GLY A 30 4.80 3.03 -4.43
N LEU A 31 4.41 3.37 -3.20
CA LEU A 31 3.54 4.49 -2.84
C LEU A 31 4.25 5.85 -2.94
N SER A 32 5.35 5.92 -3.70
CA SER A 32 6.16 7.10 -3.89
C SER A 32 6.94 7.10 -5.20
N GLU A 33 7.00 8.26 -5.83
CA GLU A 33 8.14 8.67 -6.68
C GLU A 33 9.12 9.44 -5.79
N ARG A 34 10.42 9.41 -6.08
CA ARG A 34 11.52 9.78 -5.15
C ARG A 34 11.30 11.06 -4.31
N ASP A 35 10.66 12.11 -4.85
CA ASP A 35 10.33 13.36 -4.13
C ASP A 35 8.88 13.46 -3.58
N LYS A 36 7.96 12.61 -4.06
CA LYS A 36 6.53 12.62 -3.69
C LYS A 36 6.18 11.71 -2.51
N CYS A 37 7.17 11.04 -1.90
CA CYS A 37 6.95 10.19 -0.73
C CYS A 37 6.46 10.98 0.49
N LYS A 38 6.93 12.23 0.63
CA LYS A 38 6.77 13.02 1.87
C LYS A 38 5.33 13.17 2.34
N PRO A 39 4.33 13.45 1.47
CA PRO A 39 2.95 13.54 1.91
C PRO A 39 2.31 12.18 2.23
N VAL A 40 2.59 11.14 1.44
CA VAL A 40 1.91 9.84 1.55
C VAL A 40 2.26 9.14 2.87
N TYR A 41 3.54 9.03 3.21
CA TYR A 41 3.92 8.32 4.44
C TYR A 41 3.45 9.08 5.69
N LYS A 42 3.41 10.43 5.67
CA LYS A 42 2.90 11.25 6.78
C LYS A 42 1.40 11.06 6.98
N ILE A 43 0.64 11.01 5.89
CA ILE A 43 -0.79 10.71 5.93
C ILE A 43 -1.01 9.29 6.42
N PHE A 44 -0.25 8.32 5.92
CA PHE A 44 -0.37 6.94 6.35
C PHE A 44 -0.01 6.77 7.84
N HIS A 45 1.06 7.40 8.30
CA HIS A 45 1.42 7.48 9.71
C HIS A 45 0.27 8.05 10.55
N GLU A 46 -0.32 9.18 10.14
CA GLU A 46 -1.44 9.78 10.87
C GLU A 46 -2.67 8.87 10.92
N ILE A 47 -2.94 8.15 9.83
CA ILE A 47 -4.01 7.16 9.78
C ILE A 47 -3.73 6.02 10.76
N LEU A 48 -2.54 5.44 10.76
CA LEU A 48 -2.16 4.37 11.70
C LEU A 48 -2.28 4.84 13.15
N PHE A 49 -1.82 6.06 13.44
CA PHE A 49 -1.92 6.67 14.76
C PHE A 49 -3.37 6.95 15.19
N SER A 50 -4.22 7.36 14.24
CA SER A 50 -5.65 7.56 14.51
C SER A 50 -6.36 6.23 14.77
N LEU A 51 -6.05 5.20 13.97
CA LEU A 51 -6.59 3.86 14.13
C LEU A 51 -6.18 3.24 15.47
N SER A 52 -4.94 3.42 15.91
CA SER A 52 -4.48 2.89 17.21
C SER A 52 -5.19 3.52 18.41
N ARG A 53 -5.71 4.74 18.24
CA ARG A 53 -6.50 5.46 19.26
C ARG A 53 -8.03 5.31 19.08
N ASN A 54 -8.47 4.49 18.12
CA ASN A 54 -9.87 4.38 17.72
C ASN A 54 -10.51 5.74 17.40
N SER A 55 -9.72 6.68 16.89
CA SER A 55 -10.17 8.03 16.54
C SER A 55 -10.62 8.09 15.07
N ARG A 56 -11.44 9.10 14.76
CA ARG A 56 -11.89 9.33 13.37
C ARG A 56 -10.75 9.96 12.57
N ILE A 57 -10.58 9.48 11.34
CA ILE A 57 -9.67 10.08 10.36
C ILE A 57 -10.36 11.33 9.78
N ASP A 58 -9.77 12.50 10.04
CA ASP A 58 -10.28 13.80 9.58
C ASP A 58 -9.34 14.40 8.51
N SER A 59 -9.81 14.39 7.26
CA SER A 59 -9.07 14.97 6.13
C SER A 59 -8.80 16.47 6.28
N ASN A 60 -9.66 17.22 6.97
CA ASN A 60 -9.46 18.66 7.19
C ASN A 60 -8.36 18.90 8.23
N ALA A 61 -8.38 18.12 9.32
CA ALA A 61 -7.34 18.18 10.33
C ALA A 61 -5.96 17.81 9.73
N MET A 62 -5.90 16.75 8.92
CA MET A 62 -4.68 16.36 8.21
C MET A 62 -4.21 17.43 7.21
N ALA A 63 -5.14 18.03 6.46
CA ALA A 63 -4.82 19.11 5.52
C ALA A 63 -4.15 20.29 6.22
N LYS A 64 -4.72 20.73 7.37
CA LYS A 64 -4.13 21.78 8.20
C LYS A 64 -2.77 21.37 8.79
N LYS A 65 -2.67 20.15 9.33
CA LYS A 65 -1.45 19.63 9.97
C LYS A 65 -0.27 19.54 9.00
N PHE A 66 -0.51 19.14 7.75
CA PHE A 66 0.53 18.91 6.76
C PHE A 66 0.68 20.02 5.72
N ASN A 67 -0.04 21.14 5.89
CA ASN A 67 -0.10 22.24 4.92
C ASN A 67 -0.42 21.75 3.49
N LEU A 68 -1.45 20.91 3.38
CA LEU A 68 -1.94 20.34 2.13
C LEU A 68 -3.37 20.81 1.87
N THR A 69 -3.80 20.75 0.62
CA THR A 69 -5.23 20.89 0.32
C THR A 69 -5.99 19.65 0.76
N ARG A 70 -7.27 19.80 1.12
CA ARG A 70 -8.16 18.65 1.39
C ARG A 70 -8.21 17.67 0.20
N GLY A 71 -8.15 18.20 -1.02
CA GLY A 71 -8.07 17.41 -2.26
C GLY A 71 -6.82 16.53 -2.30
N ALA A 72 -5.64 17.09 -1.97
CA ALA A 72 -4.38 16.34 -1.91
C ALA A 72 -4.41 15.24 -0.84
N VAL A 73 -4.95 15.53 0.35
CA VAL A 73 -5.11 14.51 1.40
C VAL A 73 -6.00 13.35 0.92
N ASN A 74 -7.16 13.67 0.34
CA ASN A 74 -8.08 12.66 -0.19
C ASN A 74 -7.46 11.86 -1.35
N TYR A 75 -6.63 12.50 -2.19
CA TYR A 75 -5.86 11.82 -3.23
C TYR A 75 -4.91 10.78 -2.62
N HIS A 76 -4.14 11.12 -1.60
CA HIS A 76 -3.23 10.17 -0.94
C HIS A 76 -3.97 9.05 -0.21
N ILE A 77 -5.11 9.33 0.42
CA ILE A 77 -5.98 8.30 1.01
C ILE A 77 -6.48 7.34 -0.06
N ARG A 78 -6.96 7.87 -1.20
CA ARG A 78 -7.40 7.03 -2.32
C ARG A 78 -6.24 6.17 -2.83
N TYR A 79 -5.06 6.75 -2.96
CA TYR A 79 -3.89 6.02 -3.41
C TYR A 79 -3.50 4.86 -2.48
N LEU A 80 -3.63 5.04 -1.16
CA LEU A 80 -3.46 3.96 -0.17
C LEU A 80 -4.59 2.90 -0.24
N ILE A 81 -5.80 3.29 -0.64
CA ILE A 81 -6.88 2.34 -0.87
C ILE A 81 -6.63 1.53 -2.14
N ASP A 82 -6.25 2.20 -3.23
CA ASP A 82 -5.97 1.58 -4.53
C ASP A 82 -4.77 0.63 -4.47
N SER A 83 -3.87 0.79 -3.49
CA SER A 83 -2.77 -0.14 -3.25
C SER A 83 -3.14 -1.38 -2.42
N GLY A 84 -4.38 -1.48 -1.94
CA GLY A 84 -4.87 -2.58 -1.12
C GLY A 84 -4.47 -2.53 0.37
N ILE A 85 -3.71 -1.52 0.82
CA ILE A 85 -3.27 -1.44 2.23
C ILE A 85 -4.36 -0.84 3.14
N LEU A 86 -5.17 0.06 2.60
CA LEU A 86 -6.35 0.59 3.27
C LEU A 86 -7.63 0.15 2.55
N VAL A 87 -8.73 0.11 3.30
CA VAL A 87 -10.06 -0.14 2.75
C VAL A 87 -11.04 0.88 3.32
N ARG A 88 -12.13 1.10 2.58
CA ARG A 88 -13.24 1.92 3.03
C ARG A 88 -14.35 1.01 3.57
N ARG A 89 -14.66 1.13 4.87
CA ARG A 89 -15.77 0.43 5.53
C ARG A 89 -16.87 1.46 5.84
N GLY A 90 -17.82 1.60 4.92
CA GLY A 90 -18.83 2.66 4.96
C GLY A 90 -18.20 4.05 4.91
N LYS A 91 -18.39 4.85 5.97
CA LYS A 91 -17.79 6.19 6.09
C LYS A 91 -16.38 6.18 6.71
N ARG A 92 -15.87 5.03 7.13
CA ARG A 92 -14.59 4.89 7.83
C ARG A 92 -13.51 4.35 6.90
N ILE A 93 -12.28 4.76 7.16
CA ILE A 93 -11.05 4.18 6.58
C ILE A 93 -10.48 3.23 7.62
N ALA A 94 -9.99 2.07 7.18
CA ALA A 94 -9.36 1.07 8.04
C ALA A 94 -8.23 0.38 7.29
N LEU A 95 -7.34 -0.29 8.02
CA LEU A 95 -6.47 -1.31 7.45
C LEU A 95 -7.34 -2.44 6.89
N ARG A 96 -6.90 -3.04 5.77
CA ARG A 96 -7.63 -4.13 5.10
C ARG A 96 -7.97 -5.25 6.08
N SER A 97 -7.01 -5.63 6.93
CA SER A 97 -7.07 -6.86 7.74
C SER A 97 -6.80 -6.60 9.24
N GLY A 98 -7.29 -5.48 9.76
CA GLY A 98 -7.26 -5.13 11.18
C GLY A 98 -5.92 -4.59 11.69
N ASN A 99 -4.79 -5.21 11.31
CA ASN A 99 -3.44 -4.69 11.58
C ASN A 99 -2.56 -4.75 10.32
N LEU A 100 -1.41 -4.08 10.36
CA LEU A 100 -0.54 -3.91 9.20
C LEU A 100 0.08 -5.24 8.76
N THR A 101 0.49 -6.10 9.69
CA THR A 101 1.05 -7.43 9.40
C THR A 101 0.05 -8.29 8.63
N ARG A 102 -1.17 -8.45 9.14
CA ARG A 102 -2.24 -9.23 8.49
C ARG A 102 -2.63 -8.64 7.14
N THR A 103 -2.58 -7.31 7.02
CA THR A 103 -2.83 -6.62 5.75
C THR A 103 -1.78 -7.00 4.71
N LEU A 104 -0.49 -6.99 5.08
CA LEU A 104 0.59 -7.41 4.19
C LEU A 104 0.52 -8.90 3.85
N GLU A 105 0.11 -9.76 4.80
CA GLU A 105 -0.12 -11.19 4.55
C GLU A 105 -1.26 -11.42 3.54
N GLU A 106 -2.37 -10.69 3.65
CA GLU A 106 -3.46 -10.77 2.67
C GLU A 106 -3.01 -10.28 1.29
N MET A 107 -2.31 -9.14 1.23
CA MET A 107 -1.77 -8.62 -0.03
C MET A 107 -0.78 -9.60 -0.67
N GLN A 108 0.04 -10.28 0.14
CA GLN A 108 0.94 -11.33 -0.37
C GLN A 108 0.17 -12.51 -0.95
N ARG A 109 -0.91 -12.97 -0.30
CA ARG A 109 -1.76 -14.04 -0.82
C ARG A 109 -2.39 -13.66 -2.17
N ASP A 110 -2.88 -12.43 -2.29
CA ASP A 110 -3.45 -11.93 -3.55
C ASP A 110 -2.41 -11.92 -4.68
N ILE A 111 -1.21 -11.40 -4.39
CA ILE A 111 -0.10 -11.37 -5.37
C ILE A 111 0.26 -12.80 -5.79
N ASN A 112 0.42 -13.72 -4.84
CA ASN A 112 0.76 -15.11 -5.14
C ASN A 112 -0.31 -15.77 -6.02
N MET A 113 -1.60 -15.56 -5.71
CA MET A 113 -2.70 -16.11 -6.51
C MET A 113 -2.64 -15.64 -7.96
N VAL A 114 -2.41 -14.33 -8.19
CA VAL A 114 -2.26 -13.77 -9.53
C VAL A 114 -1.02 -14.35 -10.24
N PHE A 115 0.09 -14.50 -9.54
CA PHE A 115 1.31 -15.08 -10.09
C PHE A 115 1.17 -16.56 -10.47
N GLU A 116 0.45 -17.35 -9.67
CA GLU A 116 0.16 -18.76 -10.02
C GLU A 116 -0.64 -18.84 -11.32
N GLU A 117 -1.64 -17.98 -11.50
CA GLU A 117 -2.43 -17.93 -12.72
C GLU A 117 -1.60 -17.48 -13.93
N MET A 118 -0.71 -16.49 -13.76
CA MET A 118 0.23 -16.09 -14.80
C MET A 118 1.14 -17.24 -15.23
N LYS A 119 1.65 -18.04 -14.28
CA LYS A 119 2.48 -19.23 -14.59
C LYS A 119 1.70 -20.31 -15.31
N ARG A 120 0.43 -20.53 -14.95
CA ARG A 120 -0.44 -21.48 -15.64
C ARG A 120 -0.59 -21.12 -17.11
N ILE A 121 -0.94 -19.85 -17.38
CA ILE A 121 -1.09 -19.34 -18.74
C ILE A 121 0.25 -19.34 -19.49
N SER A 122 1.35 -18.96 -18.84
CA SER A 122 2.67 -18.99 -19.48
C SER A 122 3.08 -20.40 -19.89
N SER A 123 2.75 -21.42 -19.08
CA SER A 123 3.03 -22.82 -19.42
C SER A 123 2.25 -23.29 -20.66
N GLU A 124 1.02 -22.79 -20.87
CA GLU A 124 0.25 -23.08 -22.08
C GLU A 124 0.90 -22.43 -23.30
N ILE A 125 1.32 -21.17 -23.18
CA ILE A 125 2.06 -20.44 -24.22
C ILE A 125 3.38 -21.15 -24.56
N ASP A 126 4.15 -21.55 -23.56
CA ASP A 126 5.44 -22.22 -23.76
C ASP A 126 5.27 -23.53 -24.53
N ARG A 127 4.22 -24.30 -24.23
CA ARG A 127 3.88 -25.53 -24.96
C ARG A 127 3.49 -25.26 -26.41
N GLU A 128 2.63 -24.28 -26.65
CA GLU A 128 2.17 -23.94 -28.00
C GLU A 128 3.30 -23.41 -28.89
N LEU A 129 4.25 -22.68 -28.31
CA LEU A 129 5.39 -22.09 -29.02
C LEU A 129 6.63 -22.99 -29.05
N GLY A 130 6.61 -24.14 -28.38
CA GLY A 130 7.77 -25.03 -28.26
C GLY A 130 8.94 -24.42 -27.47
N LEU A 131 8.64 -23.57 -26.47
CA LEU A 131 9.60 -22.94 -25.56
C LEU A 131 9.84 -23.76 -24.28
N GLU A 132 9.38 -25.01 -24.25
CA GLU A 132 9.57 -25.89 -23.09
C GLU A 132 11.07 -26.02 -22.75
N TYR A 133 11.41 -25.70 -21.51
CA TYR A 133 12.77 -25.82 -21.00
C TYR A 133 13.15 -27.30 -20.88
N ARG A 134 14.32 -27.69 -21.42
CA ARG A 134 14.86 -29.06 -21.31
C ARG A 134 15.35 -29.40 -19.90
#